data_AF-A0A524M0E8-F1
#
_entry.id   AF-A0A524M0E8-F1
#
_cell.length_a   1.000
_cell.length_b   1.000
_cell.length_c   1.000
_cell.angle_alpha   90.00
_cell.angle_beta   90.00
_cell.angle_gamma   90.00
#
_symmetry.space_group_name_H-M   'P 1'
#
loop_
_entity.id
_entity.type
_entity.pdbx_description
1 polymer ?
#
loop_
_entity_poly.entity_id
_entity_poly.type
_entity_poly.pdbx_seq_one_letter_code
_entity_poly.pdbx_strand_id
1 'polypeptide(L)' 'MSAIIIKELTKKFGEFTAVDSVSFSVETGELFGLLGPNGAGKTTIINMLTTLLL' A
#
# COMPACT_ATOMS: atom_id res chain seq x y z
N MET A 1 17.98 -7.24 2.18
CA MET A 1 17.79 -6.39 0.99
C MET A 1 16.30 -6.33 0.76
N SER A 2 15.75 -5.13 0.74
CA SER A 2 14.31 -4.94 0.61
C SER A 2 13.84 -5.45 -0.75
N ALA A 3 12.86 -6.35 -0.74
CA ALA A 3 12.19 -6.87 -1.93
C ALA A 3 11.15 -5.87 -2.45
N ILE A 4 10.52 -5.13 -1.53
CA ILE A 4 9.53 -4.09 -1.83
C ILE A 4 9.92 -2.83 -1.06
N ILE A 5 9.86 -1.68 -1.73
CA ILE A 5 10.03 -0.37 -1.10
C ILE A 5 8.91 0.52 -1.63
N ILE A 6 8.10 1.08 -0.73
CA ILE A 6 7.19 2.16 -1.05
C ILE A 6 7.53 3.41 -0.25
N LYS A 7 7.42 4.55 -0.92
CA LYS A 7 7.69 5.88 -0.36
C LYS A 7 6.52 6.78 -0.71
N GLU A 8 5.93 7.38 0.32
CA GLU A 8 4.87 8.38 0.23
C GLU A 8 3.71 7.97 -0.71
N LEU A 9 3.37 6.67 -0.71
CA LEU A 9 2.35 6.12 -1.58
C LEU A 9 1.00 6.76 -1.26
N THR A 10 0.41 7.40 -2.26
CA THR A 10 -0.86 8.11 -2.14
C THR A 10 -1.81 7.63 -3.23
N LYS A 11 -3.06 7.35 -2.86
CA LYS A 11 -4.13 7.03 -3.80
C LYS A 11 -5.36 7.87 -3.52
N LYS A 12 -5.78 8.61 -4.55
CA LYS A 12 -7.01 9.37 -4.57
C LYS A 12 -8.00 8.79 -5.59
N PHE A 13 -9.27 8.82 -5.21
CA PHE A 13 -10.42 8.53 -6.06
C PHE A 13 -11.29 9.79 -6.09
N GLY A 14 -11.05 10.65 -7.08
CA GLY A 14 -11.59 12.02 -7.05
C GLY A 14 -11.10 12.77 -5.82
N GLU A 15 -12.04 13.32 -5.05
CA GLU A 15 -11.76 14.05 -3.80
C GLU A 15 -11.43 13.12 -2.61
N PHE A 16 -11.73 11.83 -2.71
CA PHE A 16 -11.51 10.89 -1.62
C PHE A 16 -10.07 10.35 -1.62
N THR A 17 -9.35 10.53 -0.51
CA THR A 17 -8.00 9.99 -0.33
C THR A 17 -8.09 8.64 0.40
N ALA A 18 -7.87 7.55 -0.34
CA ALA A 18 -7.96 6.18 0.18
C ALA A 18 -6.66 5.68 0.83
N VAL A 19 -5.53 6.21 0.36
CA VAL A 19 -4.19 5.97 0.92
C VAL A 19 -3.48 7.31 0.92
N ASP A 20 -2.88 7.68 2.06
CA ASP A 20 -2.23 8.98 2.23
C ASP A 20 -0.79 8.81 2.70
N SER A 21 0.16 9.13 1.83
CA SER A 21 1.59 9.26 2.14
C SER A 21 2.22 8.06 2.87
N VAL A 22 1.79 6.83 2.55
CA VAL A 22 2.24 5.62 3.24
C VAL A 22 3.65 5.21 2.76
N SER A 23 4.55 4.98 3.71
CA SER A 23 5.93 4.53 3.44
C SER A 23 6.26 3.29 4.26
N PHE A 24 6.78 2.24 3.62
CA PHE A 24 7.36 1.07 4.27
C PHE A 24 8.26 0.29 3.29
N SER A 25 9.05 -0.61 3.84
CA SER A 25 9.83 -1.61 3.09
C SER A 25 9.48 -3.00 3.58
N VAL A 26 9.60 -3.99 2.69
CA VAL A 26 9.49 -5.41 3.01
C VAL A 26 10.80 -6.08 2.63
N GLU A 27 11.42 -6.77 3.57
CA GLU A 27 12.67 -7.49 3.35
C GLU A 27 12.44 -8.79 2.55
N THR A 28 13.48 -9.22 1.83
CA THR A 28 13.43 -10.51 1.13
C THR A 28 13.23 -11.65 2.13
N GLY A 29 12.16 -12.45 1.95
CA GLY A 29 11.80 -13.55 2.84
C GLY A 29 10.93 -13.15 4.05
N GLU A 30 10.57 -11.88 4.18
CA GLU A 30 9.69 -11.40 5.26
C GLU A 30 8.23 -11.79 5.01
N LEU A 31 7.56 -12.30 6.05
CA LEU A 31 6.10 -12.44 6.06
C LEU A 31 5.47 -11.12 6.49
N PHE A 32 5.01 -10.34 5.50
CA PHE A 32 4.39 -9.04 5.72
C PHE A 32 2.86 -9.10 5.55
N GLY A 33 2.13 -8.39 6.40
CA GLY A 33 0.67 -8.30 6.34
C GLY A 33 0.14 -6.91 6.68
N LEU A 34 -0.93 -6.50 6.00
CA LEU A 34 -1.66 -5.25 6.29
C LEU A 34 -2.86 -5.59 7.19
N LEU A 35 -2.96 -4.97 8.37
CA LEU A 35 -4.06 -5.14 9.32
C LEU A 35 -4.77 -3.82 9.59
N GLY A 36 -6.10 -3.87 9.71
CA GLY A 36 -6.92 -2.69 9.99
C GLY A 36 -8.40 -2.90 9.61
N PRO A 37 -9.29 -1.98 9.99
CA PRO A 37 -10.72 -2.08 9.72
C PRO A 37 -11.06 -1.98 8.22
N ASN A 38 -12.31 -2.28 7.86
CA ASN A 38 -12.81 -2.08 6.50
C ASN A 38 -12.69 -0.60 6.11
N GLY A 39 -12.24 -0.34 4.88
CA GLY A 39 -11.99 1.02 4.39
C GLY A 39 -10.61 1.61 4.72
N ALA A 40 -9.76 0.94 5.52
CA ALA A 40 -8.43 1.45 5.89
C ALA A 40 -7.37 1.46 4.76
N GLY A 41 -7.75 1.26 3.49
CA GLY A 41 -6.80 1.30 2.35
C GLY A 41 -5.98 0.03 2.07
N LYS A 42 -6.16 -1.06 2.85
CA LYS A 42 -5.38 -2.31 2.71
C LYS A 42 -5.41 -2.91 1.29
N THR A 43 -6.61 -3.18 0.76
CA THR A 43 -6.79 -3.73 -0.59
C THR A 43 -6.32 -2.74 -1.65
N THR A 44 -6.50 -1.45 -1.42
CA THR A 44 -6.02 -0.38 -2.32
C THR A 44 -4.50 -0.44 -2.46
N ILE A 45 -3.76 -0.53 -1.35
CA ILE A 45 -2.29 -0.67 -1.36
C ILE A 45 -1.87 -1.95 -2.10
N ILE A 46 -2.48 -3.10 -1.79
CA ILE A 46 -2.16 -4.37 -2.46
C ILE A 46 -2.38 -4.27 -3.97
N ASN A 47 -3.51 -3.70 -4.41
CA ASN A 47 -3.82 -3.55 -5.82
C ASN A 47 -2.85 -2.59 -6.54
N MET A 48 -2.37 -1.55 -5.86
CA MET A 48 -1.34 -0.67 -6.42
C MET A 48 -0.01 -1.40 -6.58
N LEU A 49 0.42 -2.14 -5.55
CA LEU A 49 1.66 -2.92 -5.58
C LEU A 49 1.64 -4.00 -6.69
N THR A 50 0.46 -4.57 -6.98
CA THR A 50 0.27 -5.58 -8.03
C THR A 50 -0.11 -5.00 -9.38
N THR A 51 -0.08 -3.68 -9.56
CA THR A 51 -0.43 -2.96 -10.81
C THR A 51 -1.87 -3.18 -11.29
N LEU A 52 -2.76 -3.69 -10.44
CA LEU A 52 -4.19 -3.80 -10.70
C LEU A 52 -4.92 -2.46 -10.53
N LEU A 53 -4.26 -1.48 -9.92
CA LEU A 53 -4.76 -0.13 -9.70
C LEU A 53 -3.61 0.87 -9.90
N LEU A 54 -3.74 1.75 -10.90
CA LEU A 54 -2.81 2.85 -11.19
C LEU A 54 -3.12 4.08 -10.34
#